data_AF-A0A1M6QTU2-F1
#
_entry.id   AF-A0A1M6QTU2-F1
#
_cell.length_a   1.000
_cell.length_b   1.000
_cell.length_c   1.000
_cell.angle_alpha   90.00
_cell.angle_beta   90.00
_cell.angle_gamma   90.00
#
_symmetry.space_group_name_H-M   'P 1'
#
loop_
_entity.id
_entity.type
_entity.pdbx_description
1 polymer ?
#
loop_
_entity_poly.entity_id
_entity_poly.type
_entity_poly.pdbx_seq_one_letter_code
_entity_poly.pdbx_strand_id
1 'polypeptide(L)'
;MNDKRRQLIKMFRRLNEVNTIIVEYPDRLAGLGYNYLKEFAKSLNVNIESVEQNKKLEPNEEMVNDLVSIITCFSARLYGARGGRKLKKTINELEKERQVQNINENNNESNIDKSKR
;
A
#
# COMPACT_ATOMS: atom_id res chain seq x y z
N MET A 1 -0.05 5.23 -2.36
CA MET A 1 -0.50 6.63 -2.15
C MET A 1 0.38 7.59 -2.94
N ASN A 2 -0.16 8.14 -4.03
CA ASN A 2 0.57 9.05 -4.91
C ASN A 2 0.29 10.52 -4.52
N ASP A 3 1.05 11.03 -3.56
CA ASP A 3 0.94 12.42 -3.07
C ASP A 3 1.67 13.44 -3.97
N LYS A 4 2.39 12.96 -5.00
CA LYS A 4 3.16 13.82 -5.93
C LYS A 4 2.37 14.24 -7.16
N ARG A 5 1.04 14.34 -7.04
CA ARG A 5 0.17 14.77 -8.15
C ARG A 5 0.45 16.24 -8.47
N ARG A 6 1.32 16.49 -9.45
CA ARG A 6 1.79 17.83 -9.84
C ARG A 6 0.64 18.82 -10.06
N GLN A 7 -0.45 18.38 -10.69
CA GLN A 7 -1.63 19.22 -10.94
C GLN A 7 -2.39 19.52 -9.66
N LEU A 8 -2.55 18.53 -8.77
CA LEU A 8 -3.19 18.70 -7.48
C LEU A 8 -2.40 19.67 -6.58
N ILE A 9 -1.08 19.54 -6.52
CA ILE A 9 -0.21 20.48 -5.78
C ILE A 9 -0.31 21.90 -6.35
N LYS A 10 -0.34 22.06 -7.68
CA LYS A 10 -0.51 23.36 -8.32
C LYS A 10 -1.87 23.99 -7.97
N MET A 11 -2.91 23.19 -7.95
CA MET A 11 -4.25 23.60 -7.53
C MET A 11 -4.25 24.01 -6.05
N PHE A 12 -3.62 23.23 -5.16
CA PHE A 12 -3.53 23.56 -3.74
C PHE A 12 -2.84 24.90 -3.47
N ARG A 13 -1.79 25.23 -4.24
CA ARG A 13 -1.10 26.53 -4.14
C ARG A 13 -1.96 27.73 -4.54
N ARG A 14 -3.01 27.49 -5.33
CA ARG A 14 -3.93 28.51 -5.82
C ARG A 14 -5.25 28.54 -5.05
N LEU A 15 -5.37 27.84 -3.91
CA LEU A 15 -6.62 27.84 -3.14
C LEU A 15 -7.05 29.26 -2.74
N ASN A 16 -6.11 30.17 -2.47
CA ASN A 16 -6.44 31.57 -2.15
C ASN A 16 -7.08 32.34 -3.32
N GLU A 17 -7.01 31.82 -4.55
CA GLU A 17 -7.60 32.41 -5.76
C GLU A 17 -8.92 31.73 -6.16
N VAL A 18 -9.34 30.67 -5.47
CA VAL A 18 -10.43 29.78 -5.91
C VAL A 18 -11.45 29.61 -4.80
N ASN A 19 -12.71 29.93 -5.07
CA ASN A 19 -13.80 29.81 -4.08
C ASN A 19 -14.41 28.40 -4.01
N THR A 20 -14.45 27.66 -5.12
CA THR A 20 -15.11 26.35 -5.18
C THR A 20 -14.31 25.36 -6.00
N ILE A 21 -14.20 24.15 -5.47
CA ILE A 21 -13.57 22.99 -6.09
C ILE A 21 -14.69 21.98 -6.37
N ILE A 22 -14.87 21.65 -7.64
CA ILE A 22 -15.84 20.64 -8.07
C ILE A 22 -15.08 19.36 -8.40
N VAL A 23 -15.49 18.26 -7.79
CA VAL A 23 -14.93 16.94 -8.03
C VAL A 23 -16.04 16.01 -8.49
N GLU A 24 -15.78 15.19 -9.50
CA GLU A 24 -16.75 14.20 -9.99
C GLU A 24 -17.02 13.12 -8.93
N TYR A 25 -15.96 12.58 -8.31
CA TYR A 25 -16.03 11.55 -7.25
C TYR A 25 -15.06 11.87 -6.11
N PRO A 26 -15.41 11.64 -4.83
CA PRO A 26 -14.53 11.91 -3.68
C PRO A 26 -13.19 11.19 -3.77
N ASP A 27 -13.21 9.91 -4.19
CA ASP A 27 -12.03 9.03 -4.26
C ASP A 27 -11.01 9.52 -5.29
N ARG A 28 -11.46 10.30 -6.30
CA ARG A 28 -10.56 10.91 -7.27
C ARG A 28 -9.75 12.05 -6.68
N LEU A 29 -10.27 12.73 -5.65
CA LEU A 29 -9.53 13.75 -4.92
C LEU A 29 -8.57 13.07 -3.94
N ALA A 30 -9.10 12.22 -3.07
CA ALA A 30 -8.35 11.45 -2.10
C ALA A 30 -9.15 10.21 -1.67
N GLY A 31 -8.55 9.02 -1.72
CA GLY A 31 -9.13 7.82 -1.09
C GLY A 31 -9.13 7.94 0.43
N LEU A 32 -7.95 8.19 1.02
CA LEU A 32 -7.82 8.50 2.44
C LEU A 32 -7.75 10.00 2.69
N GLY A 33 -8.48 10.46 3.70
CA GLY A 33 -8.38 11.82 4.22
C GLY A 33 -9.09 12.89 3.39
N TYR A 34 -10.04 12.49 2.53
CA TYR A 34 -10.97 13.42 1.87
C TYR A 34 -11.64 14.37 2.87
N ASN A 35 -12.10 13.85 4.01
CA ASN A 35 -12.75 14.68 5.03
C ASN A 35 -11.79 15.71 5.65
N TYR A 36 -10.54 15.33 5.91
CA TYR A 36 -9.51 16.27 6.38
C TYR A 36 -9.23 17.38 5.35
N LEU A 37 -9.15 17.02 4.07
CA LEU A 37 -8.98 17.97 2.98
C LEU A 37 -10.15 18.93 2.83
N LYS A 38 -11.38 18.43 3.02
CA LYS A 38 -12.60 19.24 2.99
C LYS A 38 -12.64 20.25 4.13
N GLU A 39 -12.32 19.84 5.35
CA GLU A 39 -12.25 20.74 6.50
C GLU A 39 -11.09 21.74 6.38
N PHE A 40 -9.95 21.32 5.83
CA PHE A 40 -8.84 22.22 5.52
C PHE A 40 -9.20 23.25 4.44
N ALA A 41 -9.93 22.87 3.40
CA ALA A 41 -10.37 23.79 2.37
C ALA A 41 -11.39 24.81 2.92
N LYS A 42 -12.29 24.37 3.80
CA LYS A 42 -13.24 25.27 4.48
C LYS A 42 -12.55 26.38 5.27
N SER A 43 -11.45 26.09 5.95
CA SER A 43 -10.72 27.13 6.71
C SER A 43 -10.07 28.19 5.81
N LEU A 44 -9.92 27.89 4.51
CA LEU A 44 -9.45 28.81 3.47
C LEU A 44 -10.60 29.45 2.69
N ASN A 45 -11.85 29.34 3.16
CA ASN A 45 -13.08 29.76 2.46
C ASN A 45 -13.27 29.09 1.08
N VAL A 46 -12.75 27.87 0.91
CA VAL A 46 -12.90 27.09 -0.32
C VAL A 46 -13.86 25.93 -0.09
N ASN A 47 -14.95 25.88 -0.85
CA ASN A 47 -15.90 24.77 -0.79
C ASN A 47 -15.50 23.65 -1.74
N ILE A 48 -15.45 22.42 -1.22
CA ILE A 48 -15.28 21.21 -2.05
C ILE A 48 -16.64 20.54 -2.20
N GLU A 49 -17.14 20.51 -3.44
CA GLU A 49 -18.41 19.88 -3.82
C GLU A 49 -18.15 18.65 -4.69
N SER A 50 -18.89 17.57 -4.40
CA SER A 50 -18.86 16.34 -5.20
C SER A 50 -20.10 16.29 -6.07
N VAL A 51 -19.94 16.12 -7.38
CA VAL A 51 -21.04 16.05 -8.35
C VAL A 51 -21.74 14.69 -8.25
N GLU A 52 -20.96 13.61 -8.18
CA GLU A 52 -21.47 12.28 -7.90
C GLU A 52 -21.16 11.96 -6.44
N GLN A 53 -22.20 11.70 -5.65
CA GLN A 53 -22.01 10.92 -4.44
C GLN A 53 -21.81 9.49 -4.96
N ASN A 54 -20.62 8.93 -4.75
CA ASN A 54 -20.31 7.54 -5.10
C ASN A 54 -21.57 6.69 -4.94
N LYS A 55 -21.92 5.89 -5.97
CA LYS A 55 -22.73 4.68 -5.77
C LYS A 55 -22.20 4.09 -4.48
N LYS A 56 -23.01 4.10 -3.41
CA LYS A 56 -22.59 3.66 -2.08
C LYS A 56 -22.05 2.25 -2.25
N LEU A 57 -20.74 2.12 -2.44
CA LEU A 57 -20.04 0.89 -2.19
C LEU A 57 -20.33 0.63 -0.73
N GLU A 58 -20.66 -0.61 -0.39
CA GLU A 58 -20.89 -0.96 1.00
C GLU A 58 -19.67 -0.48 1.80
N PRO A 59 -19.82 0.13 2.98
CA PRO A 59 -18.71 0.73 3.74
C PRO A 59 -17.50 -0.20 3.88
N ASN A 60 -17.74 -1.52 3.89
CA ASN A 60 -16.71 -2.55 3.89
C ASN A 60 -15.83 -2.56 2.63
N GLU A 61 -16.38 -2.36 1.43
CA GLU A 61 -15.62 -2.37 0.18
C GLU A 61 -14.67 -1.17 0.07
N GLU A 62 -15.11 0.01 0.50
CA GLU A 62 -14.27 1.23 0.54
C GLU A 62 -13.08 1.02 1.49
N MET A 63 -13.35 0.51 2.70
CA MET A 63 -12.31 0.22 3.68
C MET A 63 -11.31 -0.85 3.21
N VAL A 64 -11.79 -1.90 2.55
CA VAL A 64 -10.92 -2.95 1.98
C VAL A 64 -10.05 -2.39 0.87
N ASN A 65 -10.61 -1.56 -0.02
CA ASN A 65 -9.86 -0.93 -1.10
C ASN A 65 -8.77 0.02 -0.58
N ASP A 66 -9.07 0.79 0.46
CA ASP A 66 -8.08 1.64 1.13
C ASP A 66 -6.96 0.81 1.77
N LEU A 67 -7.31 -0.27 2.48
CA LEU A 67 -6.33 -1.16 3.10
C LEU A 67 -5.42 -1.83 2.06
N VAL A 68 -6.00 -2.36 0.98
CA VAL A 68 -5.25 -2.94 -0.13
C VAL A 68 -4.32 -1.90 -0.76
N SER A 69 -4.79 -0.66 -0.94
CA SER A 69 -3.98 0.44 -1.48
C SER A 69 -2.81 0.82 -0.57
N ILE A 70 -3.02 0.84 0.74
CA ILE A 70 -1.98 1.06 1.76
C ILE A 70 -0.95 -0.06 1.70
N ILE A 71 -1.39 -1.32 1.87
CA ILE A 71 -0.53 -2.50 1.89
C ILE A 71 0.26 -2.63 0.60
N THR A 72 -0.37 -2.40 -0.55
CA THR A 72 0.30 -2.44 -1.86
C THR A 72 1.38 -1.37 -1.95
N CYS A 73 1.12 -0.15 -1.47
CA CYS A 73 2.11 0.92 -1.49
C CYS A 73 3.30 0.62 -0.56
N PHE A 74 3.04 0.10 0.64
CA PHE A 74 4.09 -0.31 1.56
C PHE A 74 4.86 -1.52 1.04
N SER A 75 4.19 -2.51 0.47
CA SER A 75 4.80 -3.67 -0.17
C SER A 75 5.66 -3.27 -1.36
N ALA A 76 5.18 -2.37 -2.23
CA ALA A 76 5.97 -1.84 -3.33
C ALA A 76 7.20 -1.05 -2.87
N ARG A 77 7.13 -0.41 -1.70
CA ARG A 77 8.25 0.34 -1.12
C ARG A 77 9.23 -0.58 -0.37
N LEU A 78 8.73 -1.60 0.31
CA LEU A 78 9.50 -2.63 1.01
C LEU A 78 10.19 -3.59 0.02
N TYR A 79 9.47 -4.00 -1.02
CA TYR A 79 9.92 -4.97 -2.03
C TYR A 79 10.32 -4.34 -3.37
N GLY A 80 10.26 -3.01 -3.52
CA GLY A 80 10.66 -2.30 -4.73
C GLY A 80 12.14 -2.50 -5.11
N ALA A 81 12.57 -1.90 -6.22
CA ALA A 81 13.80 -2.20 -7.00
C ALA A 81 15.14 -2.39 -6.24
N ARG A 82 15.25 -1.97 -4.97
CA ARG A 82 16.40 -2.21 -4.10
C ARG A 82 16.12 -3.18 -2.93
N GLY A 83 14.90 -3.20 -2.40
CA GLY A 83 14.48 -4.07 -1.29
C GLY A 83 14.14 -5.49 -1.75
N GLY A 84 13.46 -5.64 -2.90
CA GLY A 84 13.13 -6.96 -3.45
C GLY A 84 14.35 -7.81 -3.78
N ARG A 85 15.47 -7.19 -4.20
CA ARG A 85 16.75 -7.90 -4.41
C ARG A 85 17.40 -8.37 -3.10
N LYS A 86 17.33 -7.58 -2.04
CA LYS A 86 17.86 -7.96 -0.72
C LYS A 86 17.02 -9.06 -0.10
N LEU A 87 15.70 -8.91 -0.11
CA LEU A 87 14.82 -9.93 0.45
C LEU A 87 14.84 -11.21 -0.36
N LYS A 88 14.89 -11.17 -1.70
CA LYS A 88 15.06 -12.39 -2.51
C LYS A 88 16.36 -13.13 -2.16
N LYS A 89 17.43 -12.40 -1.84
CA LYS A 89 18.67 -13.01 -1.34
C LYS A 89 18.46 -13.63 0.04
N THR A 90 17.82 -12.91 0.97
CA THR A 90 17.54 -13.41 2.32
C THR A 90 16.60 -14.62 2.31
N ILE A 91 15.56 -14.62 1.47
CA ILE A 91 14.65 -15.77 1.30
C ILE A 91 15.41 -16.95 0.68
N ASN A 92 16.23 -16.73 -0.34
CA ASN A 92 17.05 -17.80 -0.92
C ASN A 92 18.09 -18.35 0.07
N GLU A 93 18.66 -17.52 0.94
CA GLU A 93 19.56 -17.95 2.03
C GLU A 93 18.81 -18.80 3.05
N LEU A 94 17.62 -18.36 3.49
CA LEU A 94 16.77 -19.11 4.41
C LEU A 94 16.26 -20.44 3.80
N GLU A 95 15.97 -20.48 2.49
CA GLU A 95 15.59 -21.71 1.78
C GLU A 95 16.77 -22.68 1.65
N LYS A 96 17.99 -22.17 1.44
CA LYS A 96 19.21 -22.99 1.46
C LYS A 96 19.50 -23.54 2.85
N GLU A 97 19.35 -22.74 3.89
CA GLU A 97 19.51 -23.18 5.28
C GLU A 97 18.50 -24.28 5.64
N ARG A 98 17.24 -24.14 5.20
CA ARG A 98 16.23 -25.21 5.36
C ARG A 98 16.57 -26.47 4.57
N GLN A 99 17.10 -26.37 3.36
CA GLN A 99 17.50 -27.55 2.59
C GLN A 99 18.69 -28.28 3.23
N VAL A 100 19.66 -27.54 3.77
CA VAL A 100 20.81 -28.12 4.49
C VAL A 100 20.36 -28.81 5.78
N GLN A 101 19.40 -28.25 6.51
CA GLN A 101 18.82 -28.89 7.69
C GLN A 101 18.09 -30.19 7.34
N ASN A 102 17.25 -30.19 6.29
CA ASN A 102 16.54 -31.39 5.83
C ASN A 102 17.48 -32.49 5.32
N ILE A 103 18.57 -32.14 4.63
CA ILE A 103 19.58 -33.12 4.18
C ILE A 103 20.30 -33.76 5.36
N ASN A 104 20.61 -32.98 6.40
CA ASN A 104 21.30 -33.48 7.60
C ASN A 104 20.40 -34.38 8.45
N GLU A 105 19.10 -34.10 8.56
CA GLU A 105 18.14 -34.98 9.24
C GLU A 105 17.99 -36.33 8.51
N ASN A 106 17.86 -36.32 7.18
CA ASN A 106 17.77 -37.55 6.37
C ASN A 106 19.07 -38.40 6.39
N ASN A 107 20.23 -37.73 6.45
CA ASN A 107 21.52 -38.43 6.57
C ASN A 107 21.72 -39.05 7.96
N ASN A 108 21.14 -38.47 9.01
CA ASN A 108 21.19 -39.04 10.34
C ASN A 108 20.27 -40.26 10.47
N GLU A 109 19.06 -40.23 9.89
CA GLU A 109 18.15 -41.38 9.88
C GLU A 109 18.73 -42.57 9.08
N SER A 110 19.36 -42.31 7.94
CA SER A 110 19.97 -43.37 7.11
C SER A 110 21.24 -43.99 7.70
N ASN A 111 21.91 -43.32 8.65
CA ASN A 111 23.07 -43.87 9.37
C ASN A 111 22.66 -44.71 10.60
N ILE A 112 21.50 -44.41 11.22
CA ILE A 112 20.99 -45.17 12.36
C ILE A 112 20.53 -46.57 11.93
N ASP A 113 19.99 -46.71 10.71
CA ASP A 113 19.49 -48.00 10.19
C ASP A 113 20.63 -48.95 9.72
N LYS A 114 21.82 -48.41 9.40
CA LYS A 114 23.01 -49.22 9.05
C LYS A 114 23.82 -49.73 10.25
N SER A 115 23.59 -49.18 11.44
CA SER A 115 24.30 -49.60 12.67
C SER A 115 23.58 -50.71 13.45
N LYS A 116 22.43 -51.20 12.96
CA LYS A 116 21.60 -52.23 13.62
C LYS A 116 21.66 -53.63 12.98
N ARG A 117 22.62 -53.89 12.07
CA ARG A 117 22.94 -55.24 11.58
C ARG A 117 24.27 -55.74 12.13
#